data_AF-X0SMJ7-F1
#
_entry.id   AF-X0SMJ7-F1
#
_cell.length_a   1.000
_cell.length_b   1.000
_cell.length_c   1.000
_cell.angle_alpha   90.00
_cell.angle_beta   90.00
_cell.angle_gamma   90.00
#
_symmetry.space_group_name_H-M   'P 1'
#
loop_
_entity.id
_entity.type
_entity.pdbx_description
1 polymer ?
#
loop_
_entity_poly.entity_id
_entity_poly.type
_entity_poly.pdbx_seq_one_letter_code
_entity_poly.pdbx_strand_id
1 'polypeptide(L)'
;FYIVWPFLGPSTVRDSLGMAGDAFLNPVRYVEPWETSIYISAEKGINEASFHVGEYEDFKSAALEPYVAMREAYIQYRDKKIQE
;
A
#
# COMPACT_ATOMS: atom_id res chain seq x y z
N PHE A 1 7.03 3.73 14.35
CA PHE A 1 6.91 2.26 14.27
C PHE A 1 6.43 1.87 12.90
N TYR A 2 7.15 0.94 12.26
CA TYR A 2 6.85 0.36 10.95
C TYR A 2 6.18 -1.01 11.13
N ILE A 3 5.14 -1.28 10.35
CA ILE A 3 4.40 -2.53 10.34
C ILE A 3 4.15 -2.94 8.89
N VAL A 4 4.18 -4.24 8.61
CA VAL A 4 3.74 -4.76 7.31
C VAL A 4 2.44 -5.51 7.54
N TRP A 5 1.36 -4.98 6.98
CA TRP A 5 0.05 -5.61 7.03
C TRP A 5 -0.04 -6.75 6.02
N PRO A 6 -0.68 -7.88 6.36
CA PRO A 6 -1.04 -8.89 5.37
C PRO A 6 -1.89 -8.24 4.27
N PHE A 7 -1.54 -8.48 3.01
CA PHE A 7 -2.20 -7.97 1.80
C PHE A 7 -2.12 -6.46 1.55
N LEU A 8 -2.17 -5.62 2.59
CA LEU A 8 -2.13 -4.14 2.46
C LEU A 8 -0.71 -3.57 2.37
N GLY A 9 0.30 -4.34 2.82
CA GLY A 9 1.70 -3.99 2.65
C GLY A 9 2.28 -3.08 3.75
N PRO A 10 3.40 -2.38 3.46
CA PRO A 10 4.14 -1.60 4.45
C PRO A 10 3.38 -0.36 4.91
N SER A 11 3.41 -0.08 6.21
CA SER A 11 2.73 1.05 6.83
C SER A 11 3.44 1.56 8.08
N THR A 12 3.17 2.80 8.49
CA THR A 12 3.47 3.29 9.84
C THR A 12 2.23 3.22 10.73
N VAL A 13 2.38 3.30 12.05
CA VAL A 13 1.22 3.37 12.97
C VAL A 13 0.30 4.55 12.62
N ARG A 14 0.87 5.72 12.31
CA ARG A 14 0.09 6.89 11.89
C ARG A 14 -0.64 6.64 10.58
N ASP A 15 0.06 6.08 9.60
CA ASP A 15 -0.53 5.82 8.28
C ASP A 15 -1.60 4.72 8.37
N SER A 16 -1.44 3.73 9.25
CA SER A 16 -2.46 2.70 9.51
C SER A 16 -3.75 3.28 10.09
N LEU A 17 -3.65 4.27 10.98
CA LEU A 17 -4.83 5.00 11.47
C LEU A 17 -5.46 5.85 10.36
N GLY A 18 -4.64 6.49 9.52
CA GLY A 18 -5.10 7.20 8.32
C GLY A 18 -5.86 6.29 7.36
N MET A 19 -5.33 5.09 7.07
CA MET A 19 -5.97 4.08 6.23
C MET A 19 -7.36 3.68 6.75
N ALA A 20 -7.54 3.56 8.07
CA ALA A 20 -8.85 3.26 8.65
C ALA A 20 -9.85 4.42 8.43
N GLY A 21 -9.38 5.66 8.55
CA GLY A 21 -10.17 6.86 8.22
C GLY A 21 -10.53 6.94 6.73
N ASP A 22 -9.55 6.72 5.85
CA ASP A 22 -9.74 6.71 4.40
C ASP A 22 -10.72 5.62 3.98
N ALA A 23 -10.64 4.43 4.58
CA ALA A 23 -11.57 3.33 4.32
C ALA A 23 -13.02 3.68 4.72
N PHE A 24 -13.20 4.43 5.82
CA PHE A 24 -14.52 4.89 6.26
C PHE A 24 -15.10 6.00 5.36
N LEU A 25 -14.24 6.90 4.87
CA LEU A 25 -14.63 8.03 4.01
C LEU A 25 -14.73 7.67 2.52
N ASN A 26 -14.29 6.47 2.12
CA ASN A 26 -14.32 6.05 0.72
C ASN A 26 -15.76 5.75 0.27
N PRO A 27 -16.32 6.49 -0.71
CA PRO A 27 -17.69 6.26 -1.20
C PRO A 27 -17.87 4.89 -1.85
N VAL A 28 -16.80 4.30 -2.41
CA VAL A 28 -16.84 2.95 -2.99
C VAL A 28 -17.27 1.91 -1.95
N ARG A 29 -17.02 2.16 -0.65
CA ARG A 29 -17.40 1.23 0.43
C ARG A 29 -18.91 1.08 0.61
N TYR A 30 -19.69 2.04 0.11
CA TYR A 30 -21.14 2.09 0.23
C TYR A 30 -21.87 1.71 -1.06
N VAL A 31 -21.15 1.25 -2.09
CA VAL A 31 -21.75 0.75 -3.33
C VAL A 31 -22.41 -0.60 -3.06
N GLU A 32 -23.68 -0.73 -3.47
CA GLU A 32 -24.42 -1.99 -3.44
C GLU A 32 -24.46 -2.65 -4.83
N PRO A 33 -24.37 -3.99 -4.89
CA PRO A 33 -24.16 -4.90 -3.77
C PRO A 33 -22.69 -4.86 -3.27
N TRP A 34 -22.44 -5.25 -2.02
CA TRP A 34 -21.14 -5.09 -1.34
C TRP A 34 -19.99 -5.83 -2.04
N GLU A 35 -20.30 -6.90 -2.78
CA GLU A 35 -19.37 -7.64 -3.62
C GLU A 35 -18.77 -6.74 -4.71
N THR A 36 -19.59 -5.86 -5.29
CA THR A 36 -19.15 -4.88 -6.30
C THR A 36 -18.14 -3.89 -5.70
N SER A 37 -18.38 -3.43 -4.47
CA SER A 37 -17.44 -2.56 -3.74
C SER A 37 -16.06 -3.20 -3.56
N ILE A 38 -16.03 -4.49 -3.21
CA ILE A 38 -14.80 -5.26 -3.07
C ILE A 38 -14.13 -5.43 -4.43
N TYR A 39 -14.90 -5.79 -5.46
CA TYR A 39 -14.37 -5.99 -6.81
C TYR A 39 -13.70 -4.72 -7.34
N ILE A 40 -14.36 -3.55 -7.21
CA ILE A 40 -13.80 -2.25 -7.62
C ILE A 40 -12.49 -1.97 -6.88
N SER A 41 -12.47 -2.20 -5.56
CA SER A 41 -11.28 -1.96 -4.74
C SER A 41 -10.12 -2.90 -5.13
N ALA A 42 -10.42 -4.17 -5.41
CA ALA A 42 -9.44 -5.17 -5.83
C ALA A 42 -8.92 -4.87 -7.24
N GLU A 43 -9.80 -4.56 -8.19
CA GLU A 43 -9.44 -4.19 -9.56
C GLU A 43 -8.51 -2.97 -9.57
N LYS A 44 -8.80 -1.95 -8.77
CA LYS A 44 -7.93 -0.79 -8.62
C LYS A 44 -6.51 -1.20 -8.19
N GLY A 45 -6.40 -2.07 -7.18
CA GLY A 45 -5.11 -2.57 -6.71
C GLY A 45 -4.36 -3.40 -7.76
N ILE A 46 -5.07 -4.24 -8.50
CA ILE A 46 -4.49 -5.05 -9.60
C ILE A 46 -4.00 -4.13 -10.72
N ASN A 47 -4.79 -3.13 -11.09
CA ASN A 47 -4.44 -2.17 -12.13
C ASN A 47 -3.21 -1.35 -11.73
N GLU A 48 -3.14 -0.87 -10.48
CA GLU A 48 -1.95 -0.19 -9.96
C GLU A 48 -0.71 -1.11 -9.98
N ALA A 49 -0.86 -2.37 -9.54
CA ALA A 49 0.23 -3.34 -9.58
C ALA A 49 0.70 -3.67 -11.01
N SER A 50 -0.19 -3.58 -12.00
CA SER A 50 0.14 -3.86 -13.40
C SER A 50 1.18 -2.89 -13.99
N PHE A 51 1.32 -1.68 -13.43
CA PHE A 51 2.33 -0.71 -13.87
C PHE A 51 3.74 -1.03 -13.34
N HIS A 52 3.85 -1.87 -12.33
CA HIS A 52 5.10 -2.15 -11.61
C HIS A 52 5.49 -3.64 -11.68
N VAL A 53 5.03 -4.33 -12.72
CA VAL A 53 5.33 -5.75 -12.93
C VAL A 53 6.84 -5.94 -13.13
N GLY A 54 7.46 -6.76 -12.28
CA GLY A 54 8.89 -7.06 -12.32
C GLY A 54 9.74 -6.20 -11.39
N GLU A 55 9.31 -4.97 -11.06
CA GLU A 55 10.08 -4.07 -10.18
C GLU A 55 10.36 -4.68 -8.80
N TYR A 56 9.41 -5.47 -8.28
CA TYR A 56 9.59 -6.17 -7.01
C TYR A 56 10.72 -7.20 -7.05
N GLU A 57 10.83 -7.97 -8.14
CA GLU A 57 11.88 -8.98 -8.29
C GLU A 57 13.24 -8.32 -8.51
N ASP A 58 13.28 -7.25 -9.30
CA ASP A 58 14.49 -6.44 -9.50
C ASP A 58 14.97 -5.85 -8.16
N PHE A 59 14.07 -5.24 -7.39
CA PHE A 59 14.36 -4.72 -6.06
C PHE A 59 14.91 -5.79 -5.12
N LYS A 60 14.26 -6.97 -5.09
CA LYS A 60 14.68 -8.09 -4.24
C LYS A 60 16.04 -8.66 -4.65
N SER A 61 16.35 -8.69 -5.95
CA SER A 61 17.63 -9.17 -6.46
C SER A 61 18.80 -8.22 -6.15
N ALA A 62 18.52 -6.92 -6.12
CA ALA A 62 19.52 -5.89 -5.83
C ALA A 62 19.79 -5.69 -4.33
N ALA A 63 18.83 -6.02 -3.47
CA ALA A 63 18.93 -5.82 -2.03
C ALA A 63 19.59 -7.02 -1.31
N LEU A 64 20.64 -6.75 -0.52
CA LEU A 64 21.24 -7.75 0.38
C LEU A 64 20.26 -8.18 1.48
N GLU A 65 19.54 -7.22 2.05
CA GLU A 65 18.52 -7.44 3.09
C GLU A 65 17.17 -6.83 2.65
N PRO A 66 16.34 -7.57 1.87
CA PRO A 66 15.15 -7.01 1.24
C PRO A 66 14.16 -6.38 2.22
N TYR A 67 14.01 -6.94 3.42
CA TYR A 67 13.09 -6.40 4.42
C TYR A 67 13.55 -5.05 4.99
N VAL A 68 14.83 -4.91 5.32
CA VAL A 68 15.40 -3.67 5.85
C VAL A 68 15.38 -2.59 4.77
N ALA A 69 15.82 -2.95 3.56
CA ALA A 69 15.78 -2.06 2.41
C ALA A 69 14.37 -1.54 2.11
N MET A 70 13.35 -2.42 2.15
CA MET A 70 11.95 -2.03 1.92
C MET A 70 11.45 -1.08 3.01
N ARG A 71 11.78 -1.35 4.27
CA ARG A 71 11.42 -0.46 5.39
C ARG A 71 12.03 0.93 5.20
N GLU A 72 13.31 1.02 4.87
CA GLU A 72 13.99 2.30 4.69
C GLU A 72 13.44 3.07 3.49
N ALA A 73 13.25 2.40 2.35
CA ALA A 73 12.62 2.98 1.18
C ALA A 73 11.21 3.51 1.48
N TYR A 74 10.39 2.74 2.21
CA TYR A 74 9.05 3.16 2.61
C TYR A 74 9.07 4.42 3.49
N ILE A 75 9.96 4.49 4.49
CA ILE A 75 10.07 5.66 5.36
C ILE A 75 10.52 6.89 4.57
N GLN A 76 11.55 6.77 3.73
CA GLN A 76 12.01 7.87 2.88
C GLN A 76 10.90 8.38 1.95
N TYR A 77 10.13 7.47 1.35
CA TYR A 77 8.97 7.80 0.53
C TYR A 77 7.89 8.56 1.31
N ARG A 78 7.58 8.14 2.54
CA ARG A 78 6.59 8.82 3.39
C ARG A 78 7.07 10.19 3.85
N ASP A 79 8.33 10.32 4.23
CA ASP A 79 8.91 11.61 4.63
C ASP A 79 8.86 12.62 3.49
N LYS A 80 9.21 12.19 2.28
CA LYS A 80 9.06 13.02 1.06
C LYS A 80 7.61 13.48 0.85
N LYS A 81 6.64 12.57 0.94
CA LYS A 81 5.21 12.87 0.81
C LYS A 81 4.63 13.82 1.87
N ILE A 82 5.31 14.02 3.00
CA ILE A 82 4.87 14.92 4.06
C ILE A 82 5.49 16.31 3.87
N GLN A 83 6.68 16.37 3.26
CA GLN A 83 7.41 17.61 3.01
C GLN A 83 6.94 18.35 1.76
N GLU A 84 6.51 17.60 0.73
CA GLU A 84 5.85 18.12 -0.47
C GLU A 84 4.38 18.45 -0.20
#